data_AF-A0A9W8V755-F1
#
_entry.id   AF-A0A9W8V755-F1
#
_cell.length_a   1.000
_cell.length_b   1.000
_cell.length_c   1.000
_cell.angle_alpha   90.00
_cell.angle_beta   90.00
_cell.angle_gamma   90.00
#
_symmetry.space_group_name_H-M   'P 1'
#
loop_
_entity.id
_entity.type
_entity.pdbx_description
1 polymer ?
#
loop_
_entity_poly.entity_id
_entity_poly.type
_entity_poly.pdbx_seq_one_letter_code
_entity_poly.pdbx_strand_id
1 'polypeptide(L)'
;MNRQPLPSAPRRTNDEVEDYTIEERKTLDSIEKKHTINLPLKATYTSLTGPESFRELVQNWRDGITVSYKSEIDIVEEHNNTEIIFKAYGRSTGSECLGYILFRGHNGRGTVELTNRNSRLEPYHLDLGGTTKAANQDLAGFHGEGLKLALLVQQREEQNHSVRCTTGGFGWCFGYTTQANLVAHLTRLSEGNARRKDKHPQGTLAPFYPNYKTDVRFVVGEIKKAKNGRGETVRRSAVKREEFESWCTTVLAFQKLDKNSVLKTKYGEIIMDPKHRGSLYLKGLLMRRSTRSCSASMTGKPLKYGYNFHNGTTNRDRRTLGSAEEEGRAILAIWQAALVERPGLVGELSDILNSSDPQWAEVSMLRVGLLPGTSDKLAQHLLSDTSKWYYSSREREEV
;
A
#
# COMPACT_ATOMS: atom_id res chain seq x y z
N MET A 1 -46.49 -54.30 -28.37
CA MET A 1 -45.27 -53.83 -27.68
C MET A 1 -45.21 -52.32 -27.80
N ASN A 2 -45.68 -51.65 -26.74
CA ASN A 2 -45.76 -50.20 -26.59
C ASN A 2 -44.37 -49.61 -26.37
N ARG A 3 -43.94 -48.66 -27.21
CA ARG A 3 -42.83 -47.76 -26.87
C ARG A 3 -43.40 -46.64 -26.00
N GLN A 4 -43.08 -46.68 -24.71
CA GLN A 4 -43.45 -45.67 -23.74
C GLN A 4 -42.80 -44.31 -24.06
N PRO A 5 -43.48 -43.18 -23.78
CA PRO A 5 -42.89 -41.85 -23.83
C PRO A 5 -41.88 -41.67 -22.69
N LEU A 6 -40.79 -40.95 -22.98
CA LEU A 6 -39.74 -40.59 -22.03
C LEU A 6 -40.32 -39.84 -20.80
N PRO A 7 -39.83 -40.11 -19.57
CA PRO A 7 -40.33 -39.45 -18.37
C PRO A 7 -40.01 -37.96 -18.40
N SER A 8 -41.01 -37.14 -18.09
CA SER A 8 -40.88 -35.72 -17.81
C SER A 8 -39.79 -35.46 -16.76
N ALA A 9 -38.85 -34.57 -17.07
CA ALA A 9 -37.88 -34.07 -16.11
C ALA A 9 -38.60 -33.55 -14.84
N PRO A 10 -38.11 -33.86 -13.63
CA PRO A 10 -38.71 -33.34 -12.43
C PRO A 10 -38.60 -31.82 -12.42
N ARG A 11 -39.76 -31.16 -12.31
CA ARG A 11 -39.86 -29.73 -12.00
C ARG A 11 -39.02 -29.49 -10.75
N ARG A 12 -37.96 -28.66 -10.88
CA ARG A 12 -37.26 -28.12 -9.72
C ARG A 12 -38.26 -27.33 -8.91
N THR A 13 -38.66 -27.88 -7.78
CA THR A 13 -39.27 -27.13 -6.69
C THR A 13 -38.27 -26.06 -6.29
N ASN A 14 -38.70 -24.80 -6.39
CA ASN A 14 -38.10 -23.73 -5.60
C ASN A 14 -38.19 -24.12 -4.12
N ASP A 15 -37.25 -23.60 -3.33
CA ASP A 15 -37.24 -23.60 -1.87
C ASP A 15 -36.46 -24.74 -1.18
N GLU A 16 -35.17 -24.83 -1.47
CA GLU A 16 -34.15 -25.12 -0.43
C GLU A 16 -32.96 -24.18 -0.67
N VAL A 17 -33.13 -22.92 -0.29
CA VAL A 17 -31.98 -22.03 -0.07
C VAL A 17 -31.34 -22.54 1.22
N GLU A 18 -30.22 -23.24 1.10
CA GLU A 18 -29.34 -23.51 2.25
C GLU A 18 -28.99 -22.16 2.89
N ASP A 19 -29.64 -21.88 4.01
CA ASP A 19 -29.39 -20.73 4.86
C ASP A 19 -28.02 -20.95 5.53
N TYR A 20 -26.96 -20.56 4.83
CA TYR A 20 -25.67 -20.34 5.45
C TYR A 20 -25.87 -19.21 6.47
N THR A 21 -26.19 -19.61 7.70
CA THR A 21 -26.16 -18.74 8.87
C THR A 21 -24.85 -17.96 8.83
N ILE A 22 -24.94 -16.67 8.49
CA ILE A 22 -23.82 -15.75 8.53
C ILE A 22 -23.43 -15.70 10.00
N GLU A 23 -22.33 -16.34 10.38
CA GLU A 23 -21.78 -16.19 11.74
C GLU A 23 -21.75 -14.70 12.07
N GLU A 24 -22.47 -14.31 13.14
CA GLU A 24 -22.54 -12.92 13.56
C GLU A 24 -21.12 -12.40 13.78
N ARG A 25 -20.72 -11.43 12.95
CA ARG A 25 -19.38 -10.85 12.98
C ARG A 25 -19.10 -10.31 14.38
N LYS A 26 -18.03 -10.80 15.00
CA LYS A 26 -17.64 -10.37 16.34
C LYS A 26 -17.18 -8.91 16.33
N THR A 27 -17.83 -8.08 17.15
CA THR A 27 -17.51 -6.65 17.32
C THR A 27 -16.81 -6.40 18.67
N LEU A 28 -16.21 -5.22 18.84
CA LEU A 28 -15.66 -4.80 20.13
C LEU A 28 -16.73 -4.67 21.22
N ASP A 29 -17.96 -4.30 20.84
CA ASP A 29 -19.06 -4.10 21.78
C ASP A 29 -19.55 -5.41 22.38
N SER A 30 -19.43 -6.54 21.66
CA SER A 30 -19.81 -7.86 22.16
C SER A 30 -18.75 -8.52 23.07
N ILE A 31 -17.59 -7.89 23.27
CA ILE A 31 -16.51 -8.43 24.12
C ILE A 31 -16.60 -7.79 25.51
N GLU A 32 -16.92 -8.55 26.55
CA GLU A 32 -17.01 -7.95 27.91
C GLU A 32 -15.66 -7.47 28.45
N LYS A 33 -14.63 -8.33 28.45
CA LYS A 33 -13.36 -8.04 29.13
C LYS A 33 -12.11 -8.34 28.30
N LYS A 34 -12.04 -9.54 27.74
CA LYS A 34 -10.88 -10.02 26.98
C LYS A 34 -11.34 -10.89 25.82
N HIS A 35 -10.55 -10.89 24.75
CA HIS A 35 -10.74 -11.79 23.62
C HIS A 35 -9.38 -12.10 22.99
N THR A 36 -9.23 -13.29 22.42
CA THR A 36 -8.01 -13.69 21.71
C THR A 36 -8.40 -14.11 20.30
N ILE A 37 -7.76 -13.50 19.31
CA ILE A 37 -7.91 -13.85 17.90
C ILE A 37 -6.65 -14.62 17.50
N ASN A 38 -6.82 -15.88 17.14
CA ASN A 38 -5.74 -16.71 16.60
C ASN A 38 -5.78 -16.63 15.07
N LEU A 39 -4.68 -16.21 14.47
CA LEU A 39 -4.54 -16.13 13.03
C LEU A 39 -3.66 -17.29 12.57
N PRO A 40 -4.09 -18.16 11.64
CA PRO A 40 -3.30 -19.30 11.18
C PRO A 40 -2.17 -18.87 10.21
N LEU A 41 -1.46 -17.79 10.57
CA LEU A 41 -0.38 -17.19 9.81
C LEU A 41 0.92 -17.43 10.57
N LYS A 42 1.78 -18.27 10.01
CA LYS A 42 3.13 -18.49 10.53
C LYS A 42 4.08 -17.37 10.12
N ALA A 43 5.17 -17.21 10.87
CA ALA A 43 6.20 -16.21 10.57
C ALA A 43 6.67 -16.25 9.10
N THR A 44 6.74 -17.42 8.46
CA THR A 44 7.20 -17.61 7.07
C THR A 44 6.14 -17.42 5.98
N TYR A 45 4.92 -17.00 6.34
CA TYR A 45 3.76 -17.00 5.43
C TYR A 45 3.86 -16.04 4.21
N THR A 46 4.72 -15.02 4.28
CA THR A 46 4.94 -14.06 3.19
C THR A 46 6.42 -13.69 3.07
N SER A 47 6.83 -13.25 1.89
CA SER A 47 8.19 -12.74 1.62
C SER A 47 8.32 -11.22 1.78
N LEU A 48 7.29 -10.54 2.31
CA LEU A 48 7.36 -9.10 2.58
C LEU A 48 8.49 -8.74 3.54
N THR A 49 9.11 -7.60 3.24
CA THR A 49 10.17 -6.96 4.03
C THR A 49 9.60 -5.94 5.04
N GLY A 50 10.45 -5.44 5.94
CA GLY A 50 10.09 -4.35 6.87
C GLY A 50 9.45 -3.13 6.17
N PRO A 51 10.09 -2.54 5.14
CA PRO A 51 9.50 -1.45 4.37
C PRO A 51 8.14 -1.79 3.74
N GLU A 52 8.01 -2.95 3.10
CA GLU A 52 6.74 -3.37 2.47
C GLU A 52 5.64 -3.62 3.53
N SER A 53 6.00 -4.13 4.71
CA SER A 53 5.06 -4.30 5.81
C SER A 53 4.58 -2.97 6.38
N PHE A 54 5.46 -1.97 6.46
CA PHE A 54 5.10 -0.62 6.86
C PHE A 54 4.18 0.05 5.83
N ARG A 55 4.45 -0.13 4.53
CA ARG A 55 3.56 0.29 3.44
C ARG A 55 2.11 -0.20 3.65
N GLU A 56 1.91 -1.47 4.04
CA GLU A 56 0.57 -2.00 4.33
C GLU A 56 -0.08 -1.36 5.58
N LEU A 57 0.71 -0.93 6.59
CA LEU A 57 0.19 -0.15 7.72
C LEU A 57 -0.25 1.25 7.28
N VAL A 58 0.58 1.94 6.47
CA VAL A 58 0.26 3.26 5.92
C VAL A 58 -0.99 3.20 5.06
N GLN A 59 -1.16 2.13 4.30
CA GLN A 59 -2.37 1.89 3.54
C GLN A 59 -3.61 1.72 4.41
N ASN A 60 -3.53 0.93 5.49
CA ASN A 60 -4.63 0.81 6.45
C ASN A 60 -4.94 2.15 7.12
N TRP A 61 -3.91 2.93 7.44
CA TRP A 61 -4.03 4.28 7.97
C TRP A 61 -4.79 5.19 6.99
N ARG A 62 -4.35 5.27 5.73
CA ARG A 62 -5.01 6.06 4.68
C ARG A 62 -6.44 5.60 4.42
N ASP A 63 -6.66 4.31 4.22
CA ASP A 63 -7.98 3.73 3.98
C ASP A 63 -8.94 4.06 5.15
N GLY A 64 -8.47 3.96 6.39
CA GLY A 64 -9.29 4.29 7.57
C GLY A 64 -9.69 5.76 7.61
N ILE A 65 -8.82 6.68 7.19
CA ILE A 65 -9.15 8.11 7.06
C ILE A 65 -10.18 8.30 5.93
N THR A 66 -9.93 7.74 4.75
CA THR A 66 -10.84 7.84 3.60
C THR A 66 -12.23 7.31 3.92
N VAL A 67 -12.34 6.17 4.61
CA VAL A 67 -13.63 5.60 5.02
C VAL A 67 -14.35 6.50 6.02
N SER A 68 -13.62 7.06 6.99
CA SER A 68 -14.22 7.86 8.07
C SER A 68 -14.67 9.25 7.60
N TYR A 69 -13.91 9.87 6.69
CA TYR A 69 -14.12 11.27 6.31
C TYR A 69 -14.54 11.48 4.85
N LYS A 70 -14.50 10.44 4.01
CA LYS A 70 -14.82 10.50 2.56
C LYS A 70 -14.10 11.64 1.83
N SER A 71 -12.86 11.92 2.23
CA SER A 71 -12.03 13.00 1.69
C SER A 71 -10.71 12.44 1.18
N GLU A 72 -10.21 13.02 0.09
CA GLU A 72 -8.79 12.93 -0.23
C GLU A 72 -7.96 13.60 0.85
N ILE A 73 -6.77 13.08 1.09
CA ILE A 73 -5.85 13.60 2.10
C ILE A 73 -4.66 14.31 1.44
N ASP A 74 -4.26 15.43 2.01
CA ASP A 74 -2.96 16.04 1.82
C ASP A 74 -2.07 15.71 3.01
N ILE A 75 -0.78 15.48 2.76
CA ILE A 75 0.17 15.03 3.80
C ILE A 75 1.26 16.06 3.97
N VAL A 76 1.40 16.56 5.19
CA VAL A 76 2.43 17.54 5.57
C VAL A 76 3.45 16.86 6.47
N GLU A 77 4.72 16.94 6.08
CA GLU A 77 5.85 16.48 6.90
C GLU A 77 6.35 17.62 7.80
N GLU A 78 6.54 17.33 9.08
CA GLU A 78 7.31 18.15 10.00
C GLU A 78 8.30 17.26 10.76
N HIS A 79 9.46 17.80 11.14
CA HIS A 79 10.41 17.04 11.95
C HIS A 79 11.23 17.94 12.86
N ASN A 80 11.76 17.34 13.91
CA ASN A 80 12.78 17.90 14.79
C ASN A 80 13.85 16.84 15.08
N ASN A 81 14.71 17.08 16.07
CA ASN A 81 15.80 16.17 16.41
C ASN A 81 15.32 14.78 16.90
N THR A 82 14.14 14.72 17.50
CA THR A 82 13.60 13.52 18.16
C THR A 82 12.35 12.95 17.50
N GLU A 83 11.70 13.71 16.62
CA GLU A 83 10.42 13.35 16.03
C GLU A 83 10.40 13.63 14.52
N ILE A 84 9.75 12.72 13.77
CA ILE A 84 9.39 12.91 12.37
C ILE A 84 7.90 12.61 12.28
N ILE A 85 7.10 13.55 11.79
CA ILE A 85 5.65 13.40 11.69
C ILE A 85 5.15 13.67 10.28
N PHE A 86 4.20 12.85 9.85
CA PHE A 86 3.38 13.05 8.67
C PHE A 86 1.94 13.27 9.13
N LYS A 87 1.38 14.46 8.88
CA LYS A 87 0.02 14.85 9.28
C LYS A 87 -0.90 14.81 8.05
N ALA A 88 -2.05 14.15 8.16
CA ALA A 88 -3.06 14.09 7.11
C ALA A 88 -4.15 15.12 7.34
N TYR A 89 -4.41 15.95 6.33
CA TYR A 89 -5.48 16.94 6.29
C TYR A 89 -6.44 16.61 5.15
N GLY A 90 -7.74 16.68 5.40
CA GLY A 90 -8.72 16.45 4.34
C GLY A 90 -8.89 17.68 3.45
N ARG A 91 -8.85 17.49 2.13
CA ARG A 91 -9.03 18.59 1.16
C ARG A 91 -10.41 19.26 1.27
N SER A 92 -11.43 18.50 1.66
CA SER A 92 -12.81 18.99 1.80
C SER A 92 -13.21 19.30 3.25
N THR A 93 -12.45 18.82 4.25
CA THR A 93 -12.82 18.92 5.68
C THR A 93 -12.18 20.10 6.41
N GLY A 94 -11.32 20.88 5.73
CA GLY A 94 -10.65 22.05 6.30
C GLY A 94 -9.30 21.73 6.96
N SER A 95 -8.89 22.54 7.93
CA SER A 95 -7.55 22.50 8.55
C SER A 95 -7.40 21.49 9.70
N GLU A 96 -8.40 20.67 9.98
CA GLU A 96 -8.34 19.67 11.04
C GLU A 96 -7.50 18.46 10.60
N CYS A 97 -6.57 18.04 11.47
CA CYS A 97 -5.75 16.86 11.22
C CYS A 97 -6.57 15.57 11.47
N LEU A 98 -6.78 14.79 10.40
CA LEU A 98 -7.60 13.57 10.40
C LEU A 98 -6.84 12.34 10.92
N GLY A 99 -5.50 12.40 10.87
CA GLY A 99 -4.63 11.33 11.34
C GLY A 99 -3.17 11.71 11.15
N TYR A 100 -2.27 10.98 11.80
CA TYR A 100 -0.84 11.20 11.65
C TYR A 100 -0.04 9.91 11.77
N ILE A 101 1.18 9.97 11.25
CA ILE A 101 2.22 8.97 11.46
C ILE A 101 3.40 9.67 12.12
N LEU A 102 3.82 9.19 13.28
CA LEU A 102 4.84 9.83 14.11
C LEU A 102 5.91 8.83 14.50
N PHE A 103 7.14 9.06 14.06
CA PHE A 103 8.31 8.52 14.75
C PHE A 103 8.66 9.43 15.92
N ARG A 104 8.92 8.82 17.08
CA ARG A 104 9.42 9.52 18.28
C ARG A 104 10.52 8.70 18.91
N GLY A 105 11.70 9.28 19.06
CA GLY A 105 12.85 8.61 19.65
C GLY A 105 13.97 9.55 20.12
N HIS A 106 14.76 9.06 21.06
CA HIS A 106 16.00 9.71 21.49
C HIS A 106 17.19 8.88 21.01
N ASN A 107 18.30 9.54 20.66
CA ASN A 107 19.51 8.88 20.15
C ASN A 107 19.24 7.94 18.97
N GLY A 108 18.35 8.35 18.06
CA GLY A 108 18.00 7.59 16.85
C GLY A 108 17.17 6.33 17.10
N ARG A 109 16.60 6.11 18.29
CA ARG A 109 15.79 4.92 18.59
C ARG A 109 14.51 5.27 19.33
N GLY A 110 13.41 4.64 18.93
CA GLY A 110 12.13 4.89 19.57
C GLY A 110 10.97 4.09 19.00
N THR A 111 9.82 4.74 18.89
CA THR A 111 8.56 4.13 18.46
C THR A 111 7.99 4.83 17.25
N VAL A 112 7.27 4.07 16.41
CA VAL A 112 6.46 4.60 15.32
C VAL A 112 5.00 4.45 15.68
N GLU A 113 4.24 5.52 15.53
CA GLU A 113 2.84 5.61 15.85
C GLU A 113 2.04 5.95 14.59
N LEU A 114 0.95 5.23 14.32
CA LEU A 114 0.01 5.54 13.25
C LEU A 114 -1.37 5.72 13.87
N THR A 115 -1.93 6.92 13.75
CA THR A 115 -3.20 7.31 14.40
C THR A 115 -4.20 7.81 13.38
N ASN A 116 -5.42 7.27 13.42
CA ASN A 116 -6.59 7.77 12.71
C ASN A 116 -7.62 8.28 13.73
N ARG A 117 -8.03 9.53 13.57
CA ARG A 117 -9.10 10.12 14.39
C ARG A 117 -10.46 9.58 13.95
N ASN A 118 -11.36 9.30 14.88
CA ASN A 118 -12.73 8.85 14.62
C ASN A 118 -12.81 7.63 13.70
N SER A 119 -11.90 6.68 13.88
CA SER A 119 -11.82 5.43 13.12
C SER A 119 -11.92 4.27 14.10
N ARG A 120 -12.41 3.11 13.64
CA ARG A 120 -12.56 1.91 14.48
C ARG A 120 -12.03 0.66 13.79
N LEU A 121 -11.28 -0.14 14.54
CA LEU A 121 -10.86 -1.47 14.12
C LEU A 121 -11.62 -2.54 14.91
N GLU A 122 -12.55 -3.20 14.23
CA GLU A 122 -13.31 -4.33 14.78
C GLU A 122 -12.56 -5.67 14.66
N PRO A 123 -12.81 -6.66 15.56
CA PRO A 123 -12.26 -8.00 15.50
C PRO A 123 -12.42 -8.67 14.14
N TYR A 124 -13.62 -8.55 13.54
CA TYR A 124 -13.91 -9.18 12.26
C TYR A 124 -13.05 -8.66 11.09
N HIS A 125 -12.41 -7.50 11.21
CA HIS A 125 -11.44 -7.04 10.20
C HIS A 125 -10.19 -7.94 10.15
N LEU A 126 -9.93 -8.72 11.20
CA LEU A 126 -8.87 -9.72 11.23
C LEU A 126 -9.33 -11.12 10.80
N ASP A 127 -10.62 -11.34 10.52
CA ASP A 127 -11.13 -12.63 10.05
C ASP A 127 -10.69 -12.93 8.61
N LEU A 128 -10.44 -14.20 8.29
CA LEU A 128 -10.11 -14.62 6.93
C LEU A 128 -11.35 -14.46 6.04
N GLY A 129 -11.19 -13.81 4.88
CA GLY A 129 -12.30 -13.58 3.94
C GLY A 129 -13.30 -12.46 4.33
N GLY A 130 -13.14 -11.81 5.48
CA GLY A 130 -14.15 -10.89 6.04
C GLY A 130 -14.20 -9.46 5.48
N THR A 131 -13.37 -9.07 4.50
CA THR A 131 -13.31 -7.66 4.08
C THR A 131 -14.09 -7.38 2.80
N THR A 132 -14.92 -6.34 2.85
CA THR A 132 -15.73 -5.80 1.74
C THR A 132 -14.93 -4.95 0.73
N LYS A 133 -13.59 -4.90 0.84
CA LYS A 133 -12.74 -4.04 -0.01
C LYS A 133 -12.83 -4.37 -1.51
N ALA A 134 -13.35 -5.54 -1.88
CA ALA A 134 -13.61 -5.91 -3.27
C ALA A 134 -14.62 -4.98 -3.99
N ALA A 135 -15.50 -4.29 -3.26
CA ALA A 135 -16.53 -3.43 -3.86
C ALA A 135 -16.12 -1.95 -4.01
N ASN A 136 -15.00 -1.52 -3.41
CA ASN A 136 -14.59 -0.12 -3.44
C ASN A 136 -13.27 0.05 -4.22
N GLN A 137 -13.40 0.51 -5.46
CA GLN A 137 -12.27 0.76 -6.37
C GLN A 137 -11.33 1.87 -5.87
N ASP A 138 -11.73 2.71 -4.92
CA ASP A 138 -10.89 3.77 -4.35
C ASP A 138 -9.91 3.24 -3.30
N LEU A 139 -10.25 2.12 -2.65
CA LEU A 139 -9.33 1.42 -1.75
C LEU A 139 -8.34 0.60 -2.56
N ALA A 140 -7.14 0.38 -2.05
CA ALA A 140 -6.24 -0.60 -2.64
C ALA A 140 -6.23 -1.86 -1.77
N GLY A 141 -6.49 -3.03 -2.36
CA GLY A 141 -6.36 -4.33 -1.68
C GLY A 141 -7.60 -5.20 -1.73
N PHE A 142 -7.36 -6.49 -1.99
CA PHE A 142 -8.43 -7.46 -2.22
C PHE A 142 -8.90 -8.19 -0.97
N HIS A 143 -8.14 -8.20 0.12
CA HIS A 143 -8.55 -8.81 1.39
C HIS A 143 -7.88 -8.02 2.53
N GLY A 144 -8.49 -7.91 3.72
CA GLY A 144 -7.87 -7.33 4.95
C GLY A 144 -6.59 -8.01 5.43
N GLU A 145 -6.06 -8.89 4.60
CA GLU A 145 -4.80 -9.60 4.71
C GLU A 145 -3.59 -8.66 4.85
N GLY A 146 -3.54 -7.53 4.14
CA GLY A 146 -2.40 -6.60 4.20
C GLY A 146 -2.07 -6.15 5.64
N LEU A 147 -3.10 -5.85 6.45
CA LEU A 147 -2.89 -5.52 7.88
C LEU A 147 -2.29 -6.71 8.64
N LYS A 148 -2.78 -7.92 8.43
CA LYS A 148 -2.30 -9.13 9.12
C LYS A 148 -0.86 -9.43 8.75
N LEU A 149 -0.50 -9.29 7.47
CA LEU A 149 0.87 -9.46 6.99
C LEU A 149 1.78 -8.39 7.60
N ALA A 150 1.32 -7.15 7.71
CA ALA A 150 2.08 -6.09 8.36
C ALA A 150 2.38 -6.42 9.83
N LEU A 151 1.36 -6.83 10.57
CA LEU A 151 1.47 -7.24 11.97
C LEU A 151 2.39 -8.45 12.15
N LEU A 152 2.38 -9.39 11.20
CA LEU A 152 3.26 -10.54 11.18
C LEU A 152 4.73 -10.12 10.98
N VAL A 153 5.01 -9.39 9.89
CA VAL A 153 6.37 -9.08 9.43
C VAL A 153 7.10 -8.18 10.42
N GLN A 154 6.45 -7.14 10.95
CA GLN A 154 7.07 -6.22 11.92
C GLN A 154 7.59 -6.94 13.17
N GLN A 155 7.02 -8.10 13.50
CA GLN A 155 7.37 -8.89 14.67
C GLN A 155 8.34 -10.04 14.39
N ARG A 156 8.79 -10.24 13.14
CA ARG A 156 9.76 -11.28 12.79
C ARG A 156 11.12 -11.01 13.41
N GLU A 157 12.04 -11.96 13.28
CA GLU A 157 13.37 -11.84 13.87
C GLU A 157 14.18 -10.70 13.25
N GLU A 158 14.02 -10.45 11.96
CA GLU A 158 14.75 -9.44 11.20
C GLU A 158 14.42 -8.00 11.65
N GLN A 159 13.14 -7.72 11.92
CA GLN A 159 12.67 -6.42 12.42
C GLN A 159 12.63 -6.38 13.97
N ASN A 160 12.12 -7.45 14.56
CA ASN A 160 11.96 -7.67 16.00
C ASN A 160 11.19 -6.57 16.75
N HIS A 161 10.32 -5.84 16.06
CA HIS A 161 9.52 -4.80 16.69
C HIS A 161 8.26 -5.38 17.32
N SER A 162 7.85 -4.79 18.42
CA SER A 162 6.53 -5.10 18.98
C SER A 162 5.46 -4.25 18.32
N VAL A 163 4.25 -4.78 18.19
CA VAL A 163 3.10 -4.01 17.69
C VAL A 163 1.96 -4.05 18.72
N ARG A 164 1.35 -2.90 18.95
CA ARG A 164 0.10 -2.77 19.71
C ARG A 164 -0.88 -1.88 18.97
N CYS A 165 -2.16 -2.06 19.26
CA CYS A 165 -3.21 -1.15 18.84
C CYS A 165 -4.06 -0.71 20.05
N THR A 166 -4.63 0.48 19.99
CA THR A 166 -5.72 0.92 20.88
C THR A 166 -6.87 1.47 20.04
N THR A 167 -8.08 0.99 20.30
CA THR A 167 -9.31 1.43 19.62
C THR A 167 -10.54 0.90 20.34
N GLY A 168 -11.67 1.61 20.26
CA GLY A 168 -12.98 1.19 20.78
C GLY A 168 -12.99 0.84 22.27
N GLY A 169 -12.09 1.41 23.07
CA GLY A 169 -11.97 1.09 24.49
C GLY A 169 -11.03 -0.08 24.82
N PHE A 170 -10.38 -0.67 23.82
CA PHE A 170 -9.54 -1.86 23.97
C PHE A 170 -8.06 -1.59 23.71
N GLY A 171 -7.21 -2.30 24.43
CA GLY A 171 -5.81 -2.50 24.09
C GLY A 171 -5.62 -3.83 23.40
N TRP A 172 -4.95 -3.80 22.25
CA TRP A 172 -4.61 -4.95 21.43
C TRP A 172 -3.11 -5.17 21.50
N CYS A 173 -2.71 -6.39 21.87
CA CYS A 173 -1.32 -6.83 21.87
C CYS A 173 -1.16 -7.91 20.82
N PHE A 174 -0.35 -7.63 19.80
CA PHE A 174 0.02 -8.64 18.81
C PHE A 174 1.28 -9.38 19.26
N GLY A 175 1.39 -10.64 18.83
CA GLY A 175 2.51 -11.53 19.17
C GLY A 175 2.46 -12.82 18.39
N TYR A 176 3.32 -13.75 18.77
CA TYR A 176 3.28 -15.13 18.29
C TYR A 176 2.79 -16.07 19.40
N THR A 177 2.15 -17.17 19.03
CA THR A 177 1.91 -18.29 19.94
C THR A 177 3.18 -19.13 20.08
N THR A 178 3.17 -20.12 20.98
CA THR A 178 4.24 -21.13 21.08
C THR A 178 4.38 -21.97 19.81
N GLN A 179 3.32 -22.06 18.99
CA GLN A 179 3.32 -22.72 17.69
C GLN A 179 3.69 -21.77 16.53
N ALA A 180 4.23 -20.59 16.84
CA ALA A 180 4.65 -19.57 15.87
C ALA A 180 3.52 -19.01 14.97
N ASN A 181 2.27 -19.10 15.41
CA ASN A 181 1.14 -18.46 14.73
C ASN A 181 0.95 -17.03 15.24
N LEU A 182 0.55 -16.11 14.37
CA LEU A 182 0.19 -14.74 14.76
C LEU A 182 -1.05 -14.77 15.68
N VAL A 183 -1.01 -13.98 16.75
CA VAL A 183 -2.10 -13.86 17.71
C VAL A 183 -2.33 -12.40 18.09
N ALA A 184 -3.60 -12.03 18.30
CA ALA A 184 -4.00 -10.75 18.88
C ALA A 184 -4.74 -10.96 20.19
N HIS A 185 -4.24 -10.36 21.27
CA HIS A 185 -4.89 -10.35 22.57
C HIS A 185 -5.55 -8.99 22.81
N LEU A 186 -6.87 -8.99 22.93
CA LEU A 186 -7.70 -7.82 23.19
C LEU A 186 -8.01 -7.78 24.68
N THR A 187 -7.86 -6.61 25.30
CA THR A 187 -8.24 -6.38 26.70
C THR A 187 -8.90 -5.01 26.84
N ARG A 188 -10.09 -4.98 27.43
CA ARG A 188 -10.81 -3.74 27.73
C ARG A 188 -9.97 -2.89 28.69
N LEU A 189 -9.79 -1.61 28.36
CA LEU A 189 -8.97 -0.70 29.16
C LEU A 189 -9.82 -0.10 30.28
N SER A 190 -9.28 -0.12 31.51
CA SER A 190 -9.78 0.73 32.59
C SER A 190 -9.38 2.18 32.36
N GLU A 191 -10.17 3.14 32.87
CA GLU A 191 -9.94 4.57 32.62
C GLU A 191 -8.51 5.04 33.00
N GLY A 192 -7.98 4.56 34.13
CA GLY A 192 -6.62 4.91 34.57
C GLY A 192 -5.52 4.41 33.62
N ASN A 193 -5.68 3.20 33.07
CA ASN A 193 -4.74 2.65 32.09
C ASN A 193 -4.89 3.29 30.71
N ALA A 194 -6.10 3.72 30.36
CA ALA A 194 -6.37 4.44 29.13
C ALA A 194 -5.73 5.84 29.14
N ARG A 195 -5.94 6.63 30.21
CA ARG A 195 -5.37 7.98 30.35
C ARG A 195 -3.84 8.03 30.29
N ARG A 196 -3.15 6.95 30.68
CA ARG A 196 -1.68 6.85 30.53
C ARG A 196 -1.26 6.64 29.09
N LYS A 197 -2.07 5.94 28.30
CA LYS A 197 -1.76 5.65 26.89
C LYS A 197 -2.05 6.84 25.99
N ASP A 198 -3.04 7.67 26.32
CA ASP A 198 -3.45 8.81 25.49
C ASP A 198 -2.55 10.04 25.62
N LYS A 199 -1.52 10.00 26.48
CA LYS A 199 -0.63 11.14 26.70
C LYS A 199 0.58 11.08 25.78
N HIS A 200 0.90 12.22 25.18
CA HIS A 200 2.20 12.52 24.64
C HIS A 200 3.00 13.42 25.58
N PRO A 201 4.34 13.38 25.52
CA PRO A 201 5.19 14.36 26.20
C PRO A 201 4.82 15.79 25.81
N GLN A 202 5.09 16.75 26.70
CA GLN A 202 4.98 18.17 26.36
C GLN A 202 5.94 18.52 25.21
N GLY A 203 5.50 19.38 24.29
CA GLY A 203 6.30 19.82 23.15
C GLY A 203 6.37 18.81 21.98
N THR A 204 5.54 17.76 21.99
CA THR A 204 5.44 16.85 20.84
C THR A 204 4.87 17.54 19.60
N LEU A 205 5.28 17.07 18.42
CA LEU A 205 4.70 17.46 17.13
C LEU A 205 3.34 16.81 16.86
N ALA A 206 2.90 15.85 17.69
CA ALA A 206 1.61 15.20 17.54
C ALA A 206 0.46 16.24 17.55
N PRO A 207 -0.37 16.28 16.50
CA PRO A 207 -1.39 17.33 16.35
C PRO A 207 -2.56 17.18 17.33
N PHE A 208 -2.71 16.01 17.96
CA PHE A 208 -3.72 15.74 18.97
C PHE A 208 -3.33 14.56 19.85
N TYR A 209 -4.02 14.43 20.98
CA TYR A 209 -3.95 13.26 21.84
C TYR A 209 -4.95 12.20 21.36
N PRO A 210 -4.51 10.98 21.01
CA PRO A 210 -5.40 9.91 20.59
C PRO A 210 -6.42 9.59 21.68
N ASN A 211 -7.68 9.44 21.29
CA ASN A 211 -8.73 8.96 22.17
C ASN A 211 -8.93 7.46 21.96
N TYR A 212 -8.53 6.65 22.94
CA TYR A 212 -8.65 5.18 22.89
C TYR A 212 -10.05 4.63 22.61
N LYS A 213 -11.12 5.42 22.79
CA LYS A 213 -12.51 5.02 22.50
C LYS A 213 -12.89 5.25 21.04
N THR A 214 -12.47 6.36 20.46
CA THR A 214 -12.95 6.80 19.14
C THR A 214 -11.92 6.66 18.03
N ASP A 215 -10.64 6.55 18.38
CA ASP A 215 -9.54 6.55 17.41
C ASP A 215 -8.96 5.14 17.23
N VAL A 216 -8.26 4.93 16.12
CA VAL A 216 -7.37 3.78 15.93
C VAL A 216 -5.94 4.28 16.05
N ARG A 217 -5.17 3.67 16.96
CA ARG A 217 -3.76 3.99 17.13
C ARG A 217 -2.93 2.72 17.16
N PHE A 218 -2.04 2.56 16.18
CA PHE A 218 -0.98 1.57 16.21
C PHE A 218 0.30 2.15 16.79
N VAL A 219 1.01 1.37 17.60
CA VAL A 219 2.35 1.69 18.11
C VAL A 219 3.27 0.52 17.82
N VAL A 220 4.38 0.82 17.13
CA VAL A 220 5.44 -0.12 16.72
C VAL A 220 6.73 0.23 17.43
N GLY A 221 7.46 -0.78 17.92
CA GLY A 221 8.80 -0.62 18.48
C GLY A 221 8.88 -0.48 20.00
N GLU A 222 7.82 -0.77 20.75
CA GLU A 222 7.96 -0.74 22.20
C GLU A 222 8.82 -1.90 22.71
N ILE A 223 9.73 -1.59 23.62
CA ILE A 223 10.62 -2.57 24.23
C ILE A 223 9.86 -3.34 25.30
N LYS A 224 9.48 -4.58 24.99
CA LYS A 224 8.82 -5.52 25.90
C LYS A 224 9.26 -6.95 25.64
N LYS A 225 8.92 -7.87 26.55
CA LYS A 225 9.07 -9.32 26.31
C LYS A 225 7.84 -9.85 25.57
N ALA A 226 8.05 -10.61 24.51
CA ALA A 226 7.00 -11.29 23.75
C ALA A 226 7.56 -12.52 23.02
N LYS A 227 6.70 -13.40 22.53
CA LYS A 227 7.12 -14.55 21.73
C LYS A 227 7.53 -14.12 20.32
N ASN A 228 8.60 -14.71 19.76
CA ASN A 228 9.05 -14.55 18.38
C ASN A 228 8.41 -15.59 17.43
N GLY A 229 8.78 -15.55 16.15
CA GLY A 229 8.32 -16.50 15.13
C GLY A 229 8.78 -17.96 15.31
N ARG A 230 9.47 -18.28 16.41
CA ARG A 230 9.84 -19.65 16.82
C ARG A 230 9.14 -20.09 18.11
N GLY A 231 8.28 -19.24 18.68
CA GLY A 231 7.61 -19.50 19.96
C GLY A 231 8.46 -19.19 21.21
N GLU A 232 9.64 -18.60 21.04
CA GLU A 232 10.59 -18.27 22.10
C GLU A 232 10.35 -16.87 22.65
N THR A 233 10.55 -16.67 23.95
CA THR A 233 10.38 -15.35 24.56
C THR A 233 11.61 -14.49 24.29
N VAL A 234 11.46 -13.41 23.53
CA VAL A 234 12.52 -12.45 23.20
C VAL A 234 12.21 -11.06 23.72
N ARG A 235 13.25 -10.24 23.88
CA ARG A 235 13.11 -8.79 24.08
C ARG A 235 12.96 -8.10 22.73
N ARG A 236 11.87 -7.35 22.56
CA ARG A 236 11.58 -6.58 21.34
C ARG A 236 12.46 -5.34 21.24
N SER A 237 12.72 -4.90 20.03
CA SER A 237 13.59 -3.76 19.71
C SER A 237 12.78 -2.48 19.49
N ALA A 238 13.38 -1.36 19.87
CA ALA A 238 12.96 -0.04 19.40
C ALA A 238 13.26 0.11 17.90
N VAL A 239 12.40 0.85 17.20
CA VAL A 239 12.61 1.21 15.78
C VAL A 239 13.78 2.19 15.72
N LYS A 240 14.72 1.93 14.82
CA LYS A 240 15.79 2.89 14.53
C LYS A 240 15.27 3.99 13.60
N ARG A 241 15.78 5.21 13.73
CA ARG A 241 15.38 6.34 12.88
C ARG A 241 15.66 6.04 11.40
N GLU A 242 16.84 5.51 11.10
CA GLU A 242 17.27 5.19 9.72
C GLU A 242 16.40 4.08 9.11
N GLU A 243 15.94 3.17 9.95
CA GLU A 243 15.01 2.11 9.56
C GLU A 243 13.62 2.69 9.24
N PHE A 244 13.09 3.58 10.08
CA PHE A 244 11.83 4.28 9.80
C PHE A 244 11.91 5.15 8.52
N GLU A 245 13.00 5.89 8.33
CA GLU A 245 13.24 6.68 7.12
C GLU A 245 13.29 5.78 5.87
N SER A 246 13.95 4.62 5.96
CA SER A 246 13.94 3.60 4.91
C SER A 246 12.52 3.09 4.60
N TRP A 247 11.70 2.83 5.62
CA TRP A 247 10.31 2.45 5.42
C TRP A 247 9.50 3.53 4.70
N CYS A 248 9.74 4.81 5.02
CA CYS A 248 9.05 5.94 4.40
C CYS A 248 9.30 6.04 2.89
N THR A 249 10.41 5.50 2.37
CA THR A 249 10.71 5.49 0.92
C THR A 249 9.71 4.68 0.09
N THR A 250 8.88 3.85 0.73
CA THR A 250 7.83 3.07 0.08
C THR A 250 6.54 3.85 -0.18
N VAL A 251 6.45 5.09 0.31
CA VAL A 251 5.24 5.93 0.20
C VAL A 251 5.61 7.23 -0.49
N LEU A 252 5.09 7.43 -1.70
CA LEU A 252 5.44 8.56 -2.56
C LEU A 252 5.08 9.91 -1.91
N ALA A 253 3.96 9.98 -1.19
CA ALA A 253 3.52 11.19 -0.49
C ALA A 253 4.42 11.60 0.68
N PHE A 254 5.31 10.72 1.15
CA PHE A 254 6.32 11.07 2.16
C PHE A 254 7.63 11.57 1.54
N GLN A 255 7.72 11.55 0.20
CA GLN A 255 8.91 11.97 -0.53
C GLN A 255 8.75 13.40 -1.01
N LYS A 256 9.80 14.21 -0.86
CA LYS A 256 9.86 15.56 -1.42
C LYS A 256 10.18 15.46 -2.91
N LEU A 257 9.16 15.61 -3.74
CA LEU A 257 9.28 15.67 -5.20
C LEU A 257 9.18 17.12 -5.66
N ASP A 258 10.04 17.52 -6.60
CA ASP A 258 9.84 18.77 -7.32
C ASP A 258 8.58 18.67 -8.19
N LYS A 259 7.74 19.71 -8.19
CA LYS A 259 6.51 19.73 -9.00
C LYS A 259 6.84 19.60 -10.50
N ASN A 260 7.99 20.10 -10.92
CA ASN A 260 8.42 20.02 -12.33
C ASN A 260 8.92 18.62 -12.73
N SER A 261 9.25 17.77 -11.75
CA SER A 261 9.71 16.39 -11.98
C SER A 261 8.57 15.37 -11.95
N VAL A 262 7.32 15.81 -11.77
CA VAL A 262 6.15 14.93 -11.80
C VAL A 262 5.14 15.46 -12.81
N LEU A 263 4.85 14.66 -13.82
CA LEU A 263 3.78 14.94 -14.76
C LEU A 263 2.56 14.10 -14.39
N LYS A 264 1.47 14.76 -14.01
CA LYS A 264 0.21 14.10 -13.68
C LYS A 264 -0.65 13.97 -14.92
N THR A 265 -1.40 12.89 -15.02
CA THR A 265 -2.40 12.66 -16.06
C THR A 265 -3.62 12.00 -15.44
N LYS A 266 -4.72 11.87 -16.19
CA LYS A 266 -5.90 11.13 -15.72
C LYS A 266 -5.63 9.65 -15.42
N TYR A 267 -4.61 9.03 -16.01
CA TYR A 267 -4.30 7.60 -15.85
C TYR A 267 -3.25 7.30 -14.77
N GLY A 268 -2.47 8.31 -14.38
CA GLY A 268 -1.32 8.16 -13.50
C GLY A 268 -0.32 9.28 -13.67
N GLU A 269 0.86 9.10 -13.09
CA GLU A 269 1.92 10.11 -13.08
C GLU A 269 3.23 9.53 -13.64
N ILE A 270 3.95 10.34 -14.44
CA ILE A 270 5.35 10.09 -14.81
C ILE A 270 6.23 10.84 -13.82
N ILE A 271 7.13 10.12 -13.14
CA ILE A 271 8.07 10.68 -12.17
C ILE A 271 9.45 10.71 -12.83
N MET A 272 9.87 11.91 -13.24
CA MET A 272 11.12 12.20 -13.92
C MET A 272 12.29 12.43 -12.97
N ASP A 273 12.05 12.51 -11.66
CA ASP A 273 13.10 12.59 -10.65
C ASP A 273 14.01 11.33 -10.74
N PRO A 274 15.33 11.49 -10.94
CA PRO A 274 16.26 10.37 -11.04
C PRO A 274 16.21 9.39 -9.86
N LYS A 275 15.84 9.84 -8.65
CA LYS A 275 15.71 8.98 -7.46
C LYS A 275 14.59 7.94 -7.58
N HIS A 276 13.63 8.18 -8.46
CA HIS A 276 12.46 7.33 -8.68
C HIS A 276 12.52 6.52 -9.97
N ARG A 277 13.58 6.68 -10.76
CA ARG A 277 13.82 5.86 -11.95
C ARG A 277 13.70 4.37 -11.63
N GLY A 278 13.02 3.62 -12.51
CA GLY A 278 12.87 2.17 -12.30
C GLY A 278 11.87 1.81 -11.20
N SER A 279 11.06 2.74 -10.70
CA SER A 279 10.11 2.48 -9.62
C SER A 279 8.66 2.49 -10.13
N LEU A 280 7.90 1.48 -9.74
CA LEU A 280 6.47 1.37 -10.01
C LEU A 280 5.69 1.58 -8.70
N TYR A 281 4.73 2.48 -8.73
CA TYR A 281 3.82 2.80 -7.63
C TYR A 281 2.38 2.56 -8.08
N LEU A 282 1.52 2.19 -7.14
CA LEU A 282 0.07 2.18 -7.32
C LEU A 282 -0.55 3.03 -6.21
N LYS A 283 -1.31 4.04 -6.60
CA LYS A 283 -1.94 5.02 -5.68
C LYS A 283 -0.93 5.62 -4.70
N GLY A 284 0.31 5.86 -5.15
CA GLY A 284 1.40 6.42 -4.36
C GLY A 284 2.10 5.44 -3.41
N LEU A 285 1.78 4.14 -3.46
CA LEU A 285 2.45 3.09 -2.69
C LEU A 285 3.40 2.31 -3.60
N LEU A 286 4.67 2.16 -3.18
CA LEU A 286 5.70 1.48 -3.96
C LEU A 286 5.33 0.01 -4.10
N MET A 287 5.20 -0.45 -5.34
CA MET A 287 5.03 -1.86 -5.66
C MET A 287 6.39 -2.53 -5.74
N ARG A 288 7.27 -1.96 -6.58
CA ARG A 288 8.60 -2.50 -6.85
C ARG A 288 9.54 -1.43 -7.36
N ARG A 289 10.83 -1.60 -7.06
CA ARG A 289 11.93 -0.80 -7.60
C ARG A 289 12.92 -1.72 -8.30
N SER A 290 13.42 -1.29 -9.45
CA SER A 290 14.49 -1.98 -10.16
C SER A 290 15.74 -2.02 -9.30
N THR A 291 16.38 -3.19 -9.23
CA THR A 291 17.70 -3.39 -8.66
C THR A 291 18.70 -3.65 -9.78
N ARG A 292 19.99 -3.72 -9.45
CA ARG A 292 21.04 -4.05 -10.43
C ARG A 292 20.80 -5.39 -11.14
N SER A 293 20.13 -6.34 -10.48
CA SER A 293 19.90 -7.69 -11.00
C SER A 293 18.49 -7.94 -11.48
N CYS A 294 17.55 -7.00 -11.29
CA CYS A 294 16.15 -7.26 -11.59
C CYS A 294 15.36 -5.99 -11.88
N SER A 295 14.61 -5.97 -12.98
CA SER A 295 13.71 -4.86 -13.27
C SER A 295 12.46 -4.88 -12.40
N ALA A 296 11.92 -3.69 -12.10
CA ALA A 296 10.58 -3.55 -11.57
C ALA A 296 9.51 -3.96 -12.59
N SER A 297 9.74 -3.72 -13.88
CA SER A 297 8.80 -4.06 -14.95
C SER A 297 8.66 -5.57 -15.09
N MET A 298 7.42 -6.04 -15.28
CA MET A 298 7.15 -7.44 -15.58
C MET A 298 7.72 -7.91 -16.92
N THR A 299 8.09 -6.98 -17.81
CA THR A 299 8.77 -7.30 -19.08
C THR A 299 10.23 -7.73 -18.88
N GLY A 300 10.79 -7.54 -17.69
CA GLY A 300 12.22 -7.74 -17.39
C GLY A 300 13.12 -6.59 -17.88
N LYS A 301 12.61 -5.68 -18.71
CA LYS A 301 13.34 -4.52 -19.26
C LYS A 301 13.39 -3.37 -18.26
N PRO A 302 14.44 -2.54 -18.25
CA PRO A 302 14.51 -1.39 -17.34
C PRO A 302 13.48 -0.31 -17.72
N LEU A 303 13.14 0.56 -16.78
CA LEU A 303 12.28 1.73 -16.99
C LEU A 303 13.12 3.01 -16.93
N LYS A 304 12.89 3.94 -17.86
CA LYS A 304 13.62 5.23 -17.91
C LYS A 304 13.18 6.15 -16.77
N TYR A 305 11.90 6.08 -16.41
CA TYR A 305 11.28 6.90 -15.36
C TYR A 305 10.63 6.07 -14.25
N GLY A 306 10.13 6.75 -13.23
CA GLY A 306 9.19 6.17 -12.28
C GLY A 306 7.74 6.36 -12.75
N TYR A 307 6.85 5.44 -12.38
CA TYR A 307 5.44 5.53 -12.74
C TYR A 307 4.56 5.31 -11.52
N ASN A 308 3.57 6.18 -11.34
CA ASN A 308 2.52 6.01 -10.34
C ASN A 308 1.17 5.80 -11.02
N PHE A 309 0.61 4.60 -10.91
CA PHE A 309 -0.68 4.26 -11.48
C PHE A 309 -1.81 4.73 -10.56
N HIS A 310 -2.85 5.35 -11.12
CA HIS A 310 -4.06 5.67 -10.34
C HIS A 310 -4.95 4.44 -10.14
N ASN A 311 -4.98 3.56 -11.15
CA ASN A 311 -5.78 2.34 -11.19
C ASN A 311 -4.90 1.13 -11.51
N GLY A 312 -5.32 -0.06 -11.07
CA GLY A 312 -4.64 -1.31 -11.37
C GLY A 312 -5.01 -2.40 -10.37
N THR A 313 -4.95 -3.65 -10.84
CA THR A 313 -5.04 -4.81 -9.96
C THR A 313 -3.64 -5.29 -9.61
N THR A 314 -3.43 -5.69 -8.36
CA THR A 314 -2.11 -6.21 -7.93
C THR A 314 -2.23 -7.65 -7.45
N ASN A 315 -1.12 -8.37 -7.53
CA ASN A 315 -1.00 -9.65 -6.83
C ASN A 315 -1.05 -9.47 -5.29
N ARG A 316 -1.09 -10.59 -4.58
CA ARG A 316 -1.24 -10.67 -3.12
C ARG A 316 -0.21 -9.86 -2.33
N ASP A 317 1.06 -9.87 -2.76
CA ASP A 317 2.17 -9.14 -2.12
C ASP A 317 2.32 -7.70 -2.67
N ARG A 318 1.46 -7.30 -3.61
CA ARG A 318 1.44 -6.00 -4.31
C ARG A 318 2.75 -5.63 -5.01
N ARG A 319 3.44 -6.62 -5.58
CA ARG A 319 4.73 -6.43 -6.24
C ARG A 319 4.63 -6.17 -7.73
N THR A 320 3.51 -6.54 -8.35
CA THR A 320 3.28 -6.41 -9.79
C THR A 320 1.83 -6.07 -10.08
N LEU A 321 1.59 -5.49 -11.26
CA LEU A 321 0.25 -5.43 -11.85
C LEU A 321 -0.18 -6.84 -12.30
N GLY A 322 -1.42 -6.98 -12.80
CA GLY A 322 -1.97 -8.28 -13.17
C GLY A 322 -1.22 -8.98 -14.30
N SER A 323 -0.62 -8.23 -15.24
CA SER A 323 0.24 -8.77 -16.29
C SER A 323 1.20 -7.72 -16.88
N ALA A 324 2.22 -8.18 -17.63
CA ALA A 324 3.13 -7.29 -18.37
C ALA A 324 2.40 -6.46 -19.43
N GLU A 325 1.31 -7.00 -19.99
CA GLU A 325 0.48 -6.31 -20.97
C GLU A 325 -0.39 -5.21 -20.30
N GLU A 326 -0.96 -5.48 -19.12
CA GLU A 326 -1.66 -4.47 -18.31
C GLU A 326 -0.71 -3.33 -17.92
N GLU A 327 0.50 -3.67 -17.45
CA GLU A 327 1.55 -2.70 -17.11
C GLU A 327 1.92 -1.82 -18.32
N GLY A 328 2.23 -2.45 -19.46
CA GLY A 328 2.60 -1.73 -20.67
C GLY A 328 1.47 -0.83 -21.20
N ARG A 329 0.20 -1.29 -21.14
CA ARG A 329 -0.96 -0.46 -21.51
C ARG A 329 -1.14 0.72 -20.57
N ALA A 330 -0.95 0.53 -19.28
CA ALA A 330 -1.07 1.61 -18.30
C ALA A 330 0.01 2.67 -18.52
N ILE A 331 1.27 2.26 -18.72
CA ILE A 331 2.39 3.16 -19.05
C ILE A 331 2.11 3.92 -20.34
N LEU A 332 1.65 3.22 -21.38
CA LEU A 332 1.30 3.85 -22.66
C LEU A 332 0.17 4.86 -22.51
N ALA A 333 -0.90 4.52 -21.79
CA ALA A 333 -2.01 5.44 -21.54
C ALA A 333 -1.54 6.73 -20.84
N ILE A 334 -0.64 6.61 -19.86
CA ILE A 334 -0.01 7.76 -19.19
C ILE A 334 0.77 8.60 -20.22
N TRP A 335 1.64 8.01 -21.03
CA TRP A 335 2.41 8.74 -22.05
C TRP A 335 1.55 9.45 -23.10
N GLN A 336 0.47 8.83 -23.54
CA GLN A 336 -0.43 9.44 -24.52
C GLN A 336 -1.17 10.64 -23.93
N ALA A 337 -1.66 10.53 -22.69
CA ALA A 337 -2.25 11.66 -21.98
C ALA A 337 -1.22 12.76 -21.69
N ALA A 338 -0.01 12.37 -21.28
CA ALA A 338 1.12 13.26 -21.05
C ALA A 338 1.45 14.13 -22.27
N LEU A 339 1.45 13.54 -23.47
CA LEU A 339 1.72 14.28 -24.70
C LEU A 339 0.58 15.18 -25.15
N VAL A 340 -0.65 14.97 -24.65
CA VAL A 340 -1.75 15.93 -24.82
C VAL A 340 -1.53 17.14 -23.93
N GLU A 341 -1.19 16.92 -22.65
CA GLU A 341 -1.01 18.00 -21.68
C GLU A 341 0.30 18.77 -21.86
N ARG A 342 1.38 18.08 -22.26
CA ARG A 342 2.72 18.66 -22.47
C ARG A 342 3.36 18.11 -23.75
N PRO A 343 3.00 18.62 -24.93
CA PRO A 343 3.52 18.15 -26.22
C PRO A 343 5.05 18.17 -26.35
N GLY A 344 5.73 19.08 -25.63
CA GLY A 344 7.20 19.16 -25.62
C GLY A 344 7.92 17.91 -25.11
N LEU A 345 7.22 16.98 -24.46
CA LEU A 345 7.79 15.69 -24.03
C LEU A 345 7.95 14.67 -25.16
N VAL A 346 7.53 15.00 -26.39
CA VAL A 346 7.65 14.11 -27.54
C VAL A 346 9.11 13.70 -27.80
N GLY A 347 10.07 14.58 -27.52
CA GLY A 347 11.50 14.27 -27.60
C GLY A 347 11.91 13.14 -26.65
N GLU A 348 11.45 13.19 -25.40
CA GLU A 348 11.77 12.16 -24.41
C GLU A 348 11.20 10.79 -24.79
N LEU A 349 9.97 10.75 -25.31
CA LEU A 349 9.38 9.50 -25.83
C LEU A 349 10.12 9.02 -27.09
N SER A 350 10.51 9.94 -27.96
CA SER A 350 11.32 9.65 -29.16
C SER A 350 12.67 9.05 -28.79
N ASP A 351 13.34 9.55 -27.76
CA ASP A 351 14.61 9.02 -27.26
C ASP A 351 14.44 7.62 -26.66
N ILE A 352 13.37 7.40 -25.90
CA ILE A 352 13.02 6.07 -25.39
C ILE A 352 12.79 5.09 -26.53
N LEU A 353 12.07 5.52 -27.57
CA LEU A 353 11.82 4.74 -28.77
C LEU A 353 13.10 4.39 -29.50
N ASN A 354 14.05 5.32 -29.60
CA ASN A 354 15.29 5.15 -30.37
C ASN A 354 16.44 4.48 -29.62
N SER A 355 16.32 4.31 -28.31
CA SER A 355 17.32 3.57 -27.52
C SER A 355 17.45 2.12 -28.01
N SER A 356 18.67 1.74 -28.43
CA SER A 356 19.04 0.35 -28.76
C SER A 356 19.47 -0.42 -27.52
N ASP A 357 20.22 0.22 -26.61
CA ASP A 357 20.63 -0.33 -25.31
C ASP A 357 20.51 0.70 -24.16
N PRO A 358 19.68 0.47 -23.14
CA PRO A 358 18.78 -0.66 -23.01
C PRO A 358 17.50 -0.47 -23.85
N GLN A 359 16.86 -1.58 -24.18
CA GLN A 359 15.47 -1.55 -24.62
C GLN A 359 14.58 -1.26 -23.41
N TRP A 360 13.90 -0.11 -23.44
CA TRP A 360 13.04 0.35 -22.35
C TRP A 360 11.73 -0.45 -22.26
N ALA A 361 11.22 -0.65 -21.05
CA ALA A 361 9.91 -1.29 -20.84
C ALA A 361 8.75 -0.43 -21.37
N GLU A 362 8.92 0.90 -21.40
CA GLU A 362 8.00 1.88 -21.95
C GLU A 362 7.55 1.59 -23.39
N VAL A 363 8.39 0.96 -24.20
CA VAL A 363 8.09 0.71 -25.62
C VAL A 363 7.31 -0.58 -25.86
N SER A 364 7.07 -1.38 -24.82
CA SER A 364 6.47 -2.72 -24.92
C SER A 364 5.12 -2.74 -25.64
N MET A 365 4.28 -1.72 -25.47
CA MET A 365 2.94 -1.65 -26.07
C MET A 365 2.80 -0.60 -27.17
N LEU A 366 3.87 0.14 -27.51
CA LEU A 366 3.79 1.23 -28.49
C LEU A 366 3.39 0.75 -29.89
N ARG A 367 3.76 -0.48 -30.29
CA ARG A 367 3.38 -1.02 -31.61
C ARG A 367 1.88 -1.29 -31.77
N VAL A 368 1.18 -1.57 -30.67
CA VAL A 368 -0.19 -2.10 -30.70
C VAL A 368 -1.20 -1.05 -30.22
N GLY A 369 -0.81 -0.15 -29.33
CA GLY A 369 -1.74 0.74 -28.64
C GLY A 369 -1.58 2.23 -28.95
N LEU A 370 -0.75 2.62 -29.93
CA LEU A 370 -0.49 4.02 -30.22
C LEU A 370 -1.72 4.68 -30.89
N LEU A 371 -2.23 5.72 -30.25
CA LEU A 371 -3.32 6.53 -30.78
C LEU A 371 -2.83 7.45 -31.91
N PRO A 372 -3.67 7.73 -32.92
CA PRO A 372 -3.31 8.59 -34.06
C PRO A 372 -2.72 9.95 -33.66
N GLY A 373 -3.32 10.63 -32.67
CA GLY A 373 -2.80 11.93 -32.22
C GLY A 373 -1.42 11.86 -31.56
N THR A 374 -1.00 10.70 -31.06
CA THR A 374 0.34 10.47 -30.53
C THR A 374 1.33 10.15 -31.65
N SER A 375 0.91 9.32 -32.62
CA SER A 375 1.74 9.02 -33.80
C SER A 375 2.02 10.28 -34.61
N ASP A 376 1.04 11.16 -34.77
CA ASP A 376 1.21 12.42 -35.51
C ASP A 376 2.24 13.33 -34.85
N LYS A 377 2.24 13.41 -33.52
CA LYS A 377 3.24 14.18 -32.76
C LYS A 377 4.64 13.60 -32.92
N LEU A 378 4.79 12.28 -32.83
CA LEU A 378 6.06 11.60 -33.05
C LEU A 378 6.56 11.81 -34.49
N ALA A 379 5.67 11.70 -35.48
CA ALA A 379 5.98 11.96 -36.88
C ALA A 379 6.42 13.42 -37.10
N GLN A 380 5.69 14.40 -36.55
CA GLN A 380 6.08 15.80 -36.61
C GLN A 380 7.43 16.05 -35.92
N HIS A 381 7.70 15.39 -34.79
CA HIS A 381 8.97 15.50 -34.11
C HIS A 381 10.13 14.93 -34.93
N LEU A 382 9.95 13.79 -35.61
CA LEU A 382 10.93 13.28 -36.56
C LEU A 382 11.16 14.25 -37.70
N LEU A 383 10.09 14.73 -38.33
CA LEU A 383 10.17 15.61 -39.50
C LEU A 383 10.73 17.01 -39.16
N SER A 384 10.78 17.38 -37.88
CA SER A 384 11.37 18.64 -37.43
C SER A 384 12.89 18.70 -37.59
N ASP A 385 13.57 17.56 -37.73
CA ASP A 385 15.03 17.46 -37.79
C ASP A 385 15.45 16.22 -38.57
N THR A 386 16.14 16.43 -39.69
CA THR A 386 16.56 15.36 -40.60
C THR A 386 17.58 14.39 -40.01
N SER A 387 18.19 14.69 -38.86
CA SER A 387 19.05 13.76 -38.14
C SER A 387 18.28 12.75 -37.27
N LYS A 388 16.96 12.90 -37.14
CA LYS A 388 16.11 12.00 -36.34
C LYS A 388 15.51 10.91 -37.23
N TRP A 389 15.60 9.67 -36.76
CA TRP A 389 15.00 8.52 -37.42
C TRP A 389 14.46 7.53 -36.39
N TYR A 390 13.47 6.72 -36.74
CA TYR A 390 13.05 5.57 -35.93
C TYR A 390 13.59 4.28 -36.53
N TYR A 391 14.56 3.66 -35.86
CA TYR A 391 15.13 2.39 -36.30
C TYR A 391 14.08 1.26 -36.26
N SER A 392 13.95 0.55 -37.38
CA SER A 392 13.25 -0.74 -37.44
C SER A 392 13.97 -1.78 -36.58
N SER A 393 13.29 -2.89 -36.26
CA SER A 393 13.92 -3.97 -35.46
C SER A 393 15.20 -4.49 -36.10
N ARG A 394 15.25 -4.56 -37.44
CA ARG A 394 16.41 -5.04 -38.20
C ARG A 394 17.57 -4.06 -38.15
N GLU A 395 17.29 -2.77 -38.31
CA GLU A 395 18.33 -1.73 -38.27
C GLU A 395 18.93 -1.54 -36.87
N ARG A 396 18.21 -1.92 -35.81
CA ARG A 396 18.76 -1.89 -34.43
C ARG A 396 19.74 -3.03 -34.11
N GLU A 397 19.73 -4.11 -34.88
CA GLU A 397 20.66 -5.23 -34.71
C GLU A 397 21.99 -4.97 -35.43
N GLU A 398 22.03 -3.98 -36.33
CA GLU A 398 23.17 -3.63 -37.19
C GLU A 398 23.97 -2.40 -36.68
N VAL A 399 23.49 -1.72 -35.63
CA VAL A 399 24.14 -0.57 -34.95
C VAL A 399 24.58 -1.00 -33.57
#